data_AF-A0A800LW50-F1
#
_entry.id   AF-A0A800LW50-F1
#
_cell.length_a   1.000
_cell.length_b   1.000
_cell.length_c   1.000
_cell.angle_alpha   90.00
_cell.angle_beta   90.00
_cell.angle_gamma   90.00
#
_symmetry.space_group_name_H-M   'P 1'
#
loop_
_entity.id
_entity.type
_entity.pdbx_description
1 polymer ?
#
loop_
_entity_poly.entity_id
_entity_poly.type
_entity_poly.pdbx_seq_one_letter_code
_entity_poly.pdbx_strand_id
1 'polypeptide(L)'
;MSSDILPDNYLQDAPADSVIQGYLCPMHPAVTAEVDEQTCYICGMVLVDGRIKMPHGSHDSHYGGIFFMARDTWHHIEGTMPAPGVFRFYLYDNYSKPLTTMHASARLVYQEFRDENGDETRPPVESLLIDADDGVSFIVSDRRLQLERDFHIRIRFKQDQKEEDRFDFAFYAYSQTDNPSGALPTNTSTATLIIPDSPEALLSAMLERVEKVEMLIKRSRLNEIYLPALEAKDLALALAENPGDTLDEEQMNTLNHAVKDITKAAWRLDAFGDFGDKPAAESSFKVMADGVARMRKIYLRR
;
A
#
# COMPACT_ATOMS: atom_id res chain seq x y z
N MET A 1 3.56 -23.52 -25.98
CA MET A 1 2.56 -23.85 -24.96
C MET A 1 3.24 -24.73 -23.93
N SER A 2 3.98 -24.12 -23.00
CA SER A 2 4.48 -24.83 -21.83
C SER A 2 3.36 -24.76 -20.81
N SER A 3 2.87 -25.92 -20.38
CA SER A 3 1.95 -26.02 -19.26
C SER A 3 2.69 -25.60 -18.00
N ASP A 4 2.36 -24.44 -17.44
CA ASP A 4 2.80 -23.97 -16.12
C ASP A 4 2.11 -24.78 -15.00
N ILE A 5 2.24 -26.10 -15.09
CA ILE A 5 2.04 -27.01 -13.96
C ILE A 5 3.26 -26.76 -13.08
N LEU A 6 3.03 -26.28 -11.86
CA LEU A 6 4.10 -26.20 -10.87
C LEU A 6 4.83 -27.55 -10.81
N PRO A 7 6.17 -27.58 -10.83
CA PRO A 7 6.88 -28.83 -10.66
C PRO A 7 6.49 -29.46 -9.31
N ASP A 8 6.47 -30.79 -9.22
CA ASP A 8 6.11 -31.59 -8.03
C ASP A 8 6.88 -31.20 -6.74
N ASN A 9 7.87 -30.31 -6.86
CA ASN A 9 8.74 -29.80 -5.81
C ASN A 9 8.48 -28.35 -5.40
N TYR A 10 7.38 -27.69 -5.79
CA TYR A 10 7.11 -26.27 -5.46
C TYR A 10 7.32 -25.92 -3.97
N LEU A 11 6.92 -26.81 -3.06
CA LEU A 11 7.07 -26.64 -1.61
C LEU A 11 8.38 -27.21 -1.04
N GLN A 12 9.19 -27.94 -1.82
CA GLN A 12 10.39 -28.62 -1.30
C GLN A 12 11.52 -27.65 -0.92
N ASP A 13 11.59 -26.50 -1.59
CA ASP A 13 12.61 -25.47 -1.32
C ASP A 13 12.15 -24.42 -0.29
N ALA A 14 10.94 -24.55 0.26
CA ALA A 14 10.42 -23.63 1.26
C ALA A 14 10.82 -24.09 2.68
N PRO A 15 11.45 -23.23 3.50
CA PRO A 15 11.53 -23.46 4.94
C PRO A 15 10.15 -23.83 5.50
N ALA A 16 10.08 -24.81 6.41
CA ALA A 16 8.80 -25.36 6.87
C ALA A 16 7.91 -24.31 7.57
N ASP A 17 8.50 -23.26 8.14
CA ASP A 17 7.87 -22.08 8.74
C ASP A 17 7.36 -21.06 7.71
N SER A 18 7.73 -21.21 6.45
CA SER A 18 7.28 -20.38 5.33
C SER A 18 6.18 -21.03 4.49
N VAL A 19 5.51 -22.08 4.99
CA VAL A 19 4.39 -22.74 4.29
C VAL A 19 3.12 -22.65 5.12
N ILE A 20 2.08 -22.03 4.55
CA ILE A 20 0.78 -21.83 5.19
C ILE A 20 -0.35 -22.53 4.41
N GLN A 21 -1.52 -22.63 5.05
CA GLN A 21 -2.75 -22.92 4.33
C GLN A 21 -3.15 -21.67 3.53
N GLY A 22 -3.59 -21.87 2.29
CA GLY A 22 -4.07 -20.81 1.42
C GLY A 22 -4.80 -21.38 0.22
N TYR A 23 -4.80 -20.66 -0.88
CA TYR A 23 -5.54 -21.00 -2.09
C TYR A 23 -4.63 -20.96 -3.32
N LEU A 24 -4.85 -21.86 -4.28
CA LEU A 24 -4.11 -21.89 -5.55
C LEU A 24 -5.02 -22.19 -6.75
N CYS A 25 -4.62 -21.74 -7.94
CA CYS A 25 -5.38 -22.06 -9.14
C CYS A 25 -5.14 -23.52 -9.58
N PRO A 26 -6.19 -24.31 -9.85
CA PRO A 26 -6.01 -25.72 -10.24
C PRO A 26 -5.37 -25.92 -11.62
N MET A 27 -5.32 -24.89 -12.47
CA MET A 27 -4.63 -24.94 -13.77
C MET A 27 -3.34 -24.11 -13.82
N HIS A 28 -3.17 -23.15 -12.93
CA HIS A 28 -1.97 -22.31 -12.82
C HIS A 28 -1.49 -22.32 -11.36
N PRO A 29 -0.95 -23.43 -10.84
CA PRO A 29 -0.75 -23.59 -9.40
C PRO A 29 0.23 -22.59 -8.78
N ALA A 30 1.02 -21.89 -9.62
CA ALA A 30 1.86 -20.77 -9.21
C ALA A 30 1.02 -19.57 -8.71
N VAL A 31 -0.19 -19.36 -9.24
CA VAL A 31 -1.09 -18.28 -8.81
C VAL A 31 -1.76 -18.68 -7.50
N THR A 32 -1.41 -17.98 -6.42
CA THR A 32 -1.85 -18.26 -5.06
C THR A 32 -2.55 -17.07 -4.39
N ALA A 33 -3.23 -17.31 -3.28
CA ALA A 33 -3.78 -16.25 -2.42
C ALA A 33 -3.84 -16.71 -0.97
N GLU A 34 -3.69 -15.78 -0.02
CA GLU A 34 -3.91 -16.06 1.40
C GLU A 34 -5.39 -16.12 1.78
N VAL A 35 -6.22 -15.36 1.05
CA VAL A 35 -7.66 -15.23 1.30
C VAL A 35 -8.47 -15.98 0.24
N ASP A 36 -9.66 -16.39 0.62
CA ASP A 36 -10.61 -17.08 -0.25
C ASP A 36 -11.25 -16.12 -1.28
N GLU A 37 -12.14 -16.68 -2.10
CA GLU A 37 -12.93 -15.95 -3.10
C GLU A 37 -12.12 -15.24 -4.21
N GLN A 38 -10.83 -15.53 -4.32
CA GLN A 38 -9.97 -15.02 -5.39
C GLN A 38 -10.11 -15.81 -6.69
N THR A 39 -9.79 -15.16 -7.83
CA THR A 39 -9.81 -15.77 -9.16
C THR A 39 -8.47 -15.61 -9.87
N CYS A 40 -8.05 -16.65 -10.60
CA CYS A 40 -6.79 -16.65 -11.34
C CYS A 40 -6.78 -15.55 -12.40
N TYR A 41 -5.73 -14.74 -12.46
CA TYR A 41 -5.61 -13.66 -13.44
C TYR A 41 -5.36 -14.14 -14.87
N ILE A 42 -4.85 -15.36 -15.01
CA ILE A 42 -4.54 -15.97 -16.31
C ILE A 42 -5.79 -16.61 -16.92
N CYS A 43 -6.57 -17.37 -16.14
CA CYS A 43 -7.67 -18.18 -16.67
C CYS A 43 -9.04 -17.97 -16.03
N GLY A 44 -9.16 -17.08 -15.05
CA GLY A 44 -10.43 -16.71 -14.43
C GLY A 44 -11.05 -17.75 -13.48
N MET A 45 -10.45 -18.92 -13.30
CA MET A 45 -10.98 -19.92 -12.37
C MET A 45 -10.83 -19.49 -10.91
N VAL A 46 -11.79 -19.89 -10.08
CA VAL A 46 -11.75 -19.73 -8.62
C VAL A 46 -10.57 -20.52 -8.06
N LEU A 47 -9.81 -19.90 -7.16
CA LEU A 47 -8.71 -20.55 -6.46
C LEU A 47 -9.28 -21.56 -5.44
N VAL A 48 -8.60 -22.70 -5.27
CA VAL A 48 -9.04 -23.80 -4.41
C VAL A 48 -8.07 -24.00 -3.24
N ASP A 49 -8.56 -24.57 -2.14
CA ASP A 49 -7.77 -24.84 -0.94
C ASP A 49 -6.48 -25.62 -1.24
N GLY A 50 -5.38 -25.19 -0.62
CA GLY A 50 -4.12 -25.91 -0.66
C GLY A 50 -3.04 -25.29 0.22
N ARG A 51 -1.79 -25.67 -0.05
CA ARG A 51 -0.63 -25.21 0.72
C ARG A 51 0.23 -24.30 -0.14
N ILE A 52 0.53 -23.13 0.37
CA ILE A 52 1.26 -22.09 -0.36
C ILE A 52 2.47 -21.65 0.46
N LYS A 53 3.45 -21.04 -0.21
CA LYS A 53 4.51 -20.34 0.51
C LYS A 53 3.91 -19.07 1.11
N MET A 54 4.41 -18.64 2.27
CA MET A 54 4.03 -17.37 2.88
C MET A 54 4.33 -16.25 1.87
N PRO A 55 3.30 -15.61 1.31
CA PRO A 55 3.51 -14.49 0.41
C PRO A 55 3.79 -13.21 1.20
N HIS A 56 4.06 -12.10 0.49
CA HIS A 56 4.28 -10.78 1.10
C HIS A 56 5.47 -10.70 2.08
N GLY A 57 6.46 -11.60 1.96
CA GLY A 57 7.64 -11.60 2.82
C GLY A 57 8.66 -10.47 2.53
N SER A 58 8.53 -9.78 1.40
CA SER A 58 9.44 -8.72 0.96
C SER A 58 8.66 -7.56 0.35
N HIS A 59 8.83 -6.37 0.94
CA HIS A 59 8.30 -5.10 0.44
C HIS A 59 9.42 -4.19 -0.11
N ASP A 60 10.59 -4.77 -0.38
CA ASP A 60 11.75 -4.04 -0.87
C ASP A 60 11.67 -3.79 -2.38
N SER A 61 12.04 -2.57 -2.80
CA SER A 61 12.16 -2.21 -4.22
C SER A 61 13.34 -2.94 -4.87
N HIS A 62 13.19 -3.46 -6.09
CA HIS A 62 14.27 -4.13 -6.80
C HIS A 62 15.18 -3.14 -7.56
N TYR A 63 14.61 -2.05 -8.03
CA TYR A 63 15.24 -1.04 -8.88
C TYR A 63 15.29 0.35 -8.23
N GLY A 64 15.20 0.41 -6.90
CA GLY A 64 15.21 1.66 -6.14
C GLY A 64 13.99 2.55 -6.42
N GLY A 65 12.88 1.92 -6.82
CA GLY A 65 11.59 2.56 -7.06
C GLY A 65 10.71 2.65 -5.81
N ILE A 66 9.45 2.98 -6.06
CA ILE A 66 8.37 2.92 -5.08
C ILE A 66 7.60 1.61 -5.34
N PHE A 67 7.45 0.79 -4.31
CA PHE A 67 6.87 -0.55 -4.38
C PHE A 67 5.49 -0.57 -3.71
N PHE A 68 4.50 -1.14 -4.40
CA PHE A 68 3.12 -1.26 -3.92
C PHE A 68 2.57 -2.68 -4.17
N MET A 69 1.58 -3.07 -3.39
CA MET A 69 0.80 -4.28 -3.55
C MET A 69 -0.55 -3.96 -4.21
N ALA A 70 -1.06 -4.82 -5.08
CA ALA A 70 -2.39 -4.66 -5.67
C ALA A 70 -3.51 -5.18 -4.75
N ARG A 71 -4.75 -4.80 -5.04
CA ARG A 71 -5.92 -5.18 -4.21
C ARG A 71 -6.23 -6.67 -4.24
N ASP A 72 -5.78 -7.37 -5.27
CA ASP A 72 -5.93 -8.82 -5.39
C ASP A 72 -4.88 -9.61 -4.59
N THR A 73 -4.00 -8.91 -3.86
CA THR A 73 -2.90 -9.45 -3.05
C THR A 73 -1.95 -10.38 -3.79
N TRP A 74 -2.06 -10.46 -5.12
CA TRP A 74 -1.21 -11.28 -5.95
C TRP A 74 -0.20 -10.40 -6.67
N HIS A 75 -0.68 -9.36 -7.36
CA HIS A 75 0.20 -8.47 -8.10
C HIS A 75 0.90 -7.50 -7.16
N HIS A 76 2.17 -7.29 -7.42
CA HIS A 76 2.94 -6.18 -6.87
C HIS A 76 3.48 -5.35 -8.01
N ILE A 77 3.69 -4.07 -7.76
CA ILE A 77 4.20 -3.13 -8.74
C ILE A 77 5.36 -2.34 -8.18
N GLU A 78 6.31 -2.00 -9.05
CA GLU A 78 7.36 -1.04 -8.73
C GLU A 78 7.41 0.05 -9.78
N GLY A 79 7.21 1.29 -9.37
CA GLY A 79 7.42 2.46 -10.22
C GLY A 79 8.81 3.05 -10.04
N THR A 80 9.49 3.35 -11.13
CA THR A 80 10.81 4.00 -11.15
C THR A 80 10.79 5.23 -12.05
N MET A 81 11.60 6.22 -11.68
CA MET A 81 11.88 7.38 -12.53
C MET A 81 13.39 7.46 -12.79
N PRO A 82 13.94 6.67 -13.73
CA PRO A 82 15.40 6.57 -13.92
C PRO A 82 16.03 7.83 -14.53
N ALA A 83 15.24 8.65 -15.24
CA ALA A 83 15.74 9.84 -15.95
C ALA A 83 14.65 10.92 -16.05
N PRO A 84 15.02 12.19 -16.32
CA PRO A 84 14.05 13.24 -16.59
C PRO A 84 13.12 12.85 -17.74
N GLY A 85 11.80 12.87 -17.50
CA GLY A 85 10.81 12.58 -18.53
C GLY A 85 10.54 11.09 -18.76
N VAL A 86 11.16 10.19 -17.98
CA VAL A 86 11.03 8.74 -18.14
C VAL A 86 10.45 8.14 -16.88
N PHE A 87 9.30 7.50 -17.00
CA PHE A 87 8.75 6.65 -15.96
C PHE A 87 8.69 5.21 -16.48
N ARG A 88 9.08 4.26 -15.63
CA ARG A 88 9.05 2.84 -15.93
C ARG A 88 8.43 2.11 -14.76
N PHE A 89 7.54 1.16 -15.03
CA PHE A 89 6.99 0.31 -13.98
C PHE A 89 7.12 -1.17 -14.29
N TYR A 90 7.29 -1.95 -13.23
CA TYR A 90 7.49 -3.40 -13.26
C TYR A 90 6.35 -4.10 -12.55
N LEU A 91 6.03 -5.33 -12.98
CA LEU A 91 5.04 -6.20 -12.34
C LEU A 91 5.73 -7.39 -11.69
N TYR A 92 5.24 -7.78 -10.52
CA TYR A 92 5.71 -8.95 -9.80
C TYR A 92 4.55 -9.78 -9.24
N ASP A 93 4.82 -11.05 -8.96
CA ASP A 93 3.93 -11.88 -8.14
C ASP A 93 4.10 -11.56 -6.64
N ASN A 94 3.34 -12.25 -5.80
CA ASN A 94 3.36 -12.09 -4.35
C ASN A 94 4.61 -12.66 -3.65
N TYR A 95 5.58 -13.11 -4.43
CA TYR A 95 6.93 -13.51 -3.99
C TYR A 95 8.01 -12.61 -4.61
N SER A 96 7.62 -11.43 -5.11
CA SER A 96 8.49 -10.46 -5.77
C SER A 96 9.18 -11.00 -7.04
N LYS A 97 8.63 -12.03 -7.69
CA LYS A 97 9.18 -12.53 -8.96
C LYS A 97 8.59 -11.76 -10.13
N PRO A 98 9.41 -11.36 -11.12
CA PRO A 98 8.92 -10.59 -12.27
C PRO A 98 7.80 -11.32 -13.03
N LEU A 99 6.76 -10.57 -13.38
CA LEU A 99 5.66 -10.99 -14.25
C LEU A 99 5.78 -10.36 -15.63
N THR A 100 5.23 -11.03 -16.65
CA THR A 100 5.05 -10.42 -17.97
C THR A 100 3.92 -9.41 -17.96
N THR A 101 4.04 -8.39 -18.80
CA THR A 101 3.04 -7.35 -19.02
C THR A 101 1.88 -7.79 -19.93
N MET A 102 1.97 -8.97 -20.55
CA MET A 102 1.05 -9.45 -21.60
C MET A 102 -0.45 -9.35 -21.25
N HIS A 103 -0.81 -9.56 -19.98
CA HIS A 103 -2.21 -9.55 -19.53
C HIS A 103 -2.66 -8.20 -18.96
N ALA A 104 -1.71 -7.28 -18.77
CA ALA A 104 -1.95 -6.01 -18.14
C ALA A 104 -2.07 -4.88 -19.17
N SER A 105 -2.79 -3.82 -18.79
CA SER A 105 -2.82 -2.57 -19.54
C SER A 105 -2.83 -1.40 -18.57
N ALA A 106 -2.01 -0.38 -18.82
CA ALA A 106 -1.85 0.74 -17.90
C ALA A 106 -1.81 2.09 -18.60
N ARG A 107 -2.26 3.13 -17.89
CA ARG A 107 -2.19 4.53 -18.27
C ARG A 107 -1.65 5.38 -17.13
N LEU A 108 -0.84 6.38 -17.45
CA LEU A 108 -0.29 7.36 -16.52
C LEU A 108 -1.18 8.59 -16.60
N VAL A 109 -1.68 9.03 -15.47
CA VAL A 109 -2.58 10.16 -15.34
C VAL A 109 -1.87 11.28 -14.59
N TYR A 110 -1.61 12.38 -15.28
CA TYR A 110 -0.98 13.57 -14.71
C TYR A 110 -1.97 14.40 -13.90
N GLN A 111 -3.20 14.47 -14.39
CA GLN A 111 -4.23 15.29 -13.79
C GLN A 111 -5.63 14.78 -14.14
N GLU A 112 -6.47 14.67 -13.11
CA GLU A 112 -7.91 14.40 -13.25
C GLU A 112 -8.69 15.69 -13.02
N PHE A 113 -9.88 15.78 -13.61
CA PHE A 113 -10.77 16.92 -13.44
C PHE A 113 -12.11 16.41 -12.96
N ARG A 114 -12.32 16.46 -11.64
CA ARG A 114 -13.53 15.99 -10.99
C ARG A 114 -14.23 17.12 -10.24
N ASP A 115 -15.54 17.02 -10.07
CA ASP A 115 -16.31 17.93 -9.22
C ASP A 115 -16.23 17.52 -7.74
N GLU A 116 -17.01 18.19 -6.90
CA GLU A 116 -17.09 17.91 -5.45
C GLU A 116 -17.69 16.54 -5.11
N ASN A 117 -18.44 15.93 -6.03
CA ASN A 117 -19.01 14.59 -5.89
C ASN A 117 -18.05 13.50 -6.39
N GLY A 118 -16.94 13.91 -7.03
CA GLY A 118 -15.98 13.02 -7.64
C GLY A 118 -16.33 12.64 -9.08
N ASP A 119 -17.33 13.26 -9.70
CA ASP A 119 -17.72 12.98 -11.08
C ASP A 119 -16.75 13.65 -12.06
N GLU A 120 -16.39 12.95 -13.14
CA GLU A 120 -15.49 13.49 -14.16
C GLU A 120 -16.16 14.67 -14.88
N THR A 121 -15.52 15.84 -14.82
CA THR A 121 -15.99 17.07 -15.48
C THR A 121 -15.41 17.24 -16.88
N ARG A 122 -14.24 16.63 -17.14
CA ARG A 122 -13.61 16.54 -18.46
C ARG A 122 -12.52 15.46 -18.48
N PRO A 123 -12.11 15.00 -19.69
CA PRO A 123 -11.10 13.96 -19.81
C PRO A 123 -9.79 14.29 -19.08
N PRO A 124 -9.15 13.28 -18.44
CA PRO A 124 -7.88 13.47 -17.76
C PRO A 124 -6.74 13.79 -18.74
N VAL A 125 -5.70 14.43 -18.21
CA VAL A 125 -4.42 14.55 -18.93
C VAL A 125 -3.63 13.28 -18.66
N GLU A 126 -3.41 12.46 -19.70
CA GLU A 126 -2.82 11.13 -19.53
C GLU A 126 -1.86 10.74 -20.66
N SER A 127 -1.22 9.58 -20.49
CA SER A 127 -0.40 8.89 -21.48
C SER A 127 -0.54 7.38 -21.32
N LEU A 128 -0.57 6.67 -22.44
CA LEU A 128 -0.50 5.21 -22.41
C LEU A 128 0.90 4.78 -21.99
N LEU A 129 1.00 3.77 -21.12
CA LEU A 129 2.26 3.08 -20.91
C LEU A 129 2.33 1.94 -21.92
N ILE A 130 3.47 1.86 -22.60
CA ILE A 130 3.73 0.84 -23.61
C ILE A 130 4.66 -0.21 -23.04
N ASP A 131 4.56 -1.44 -23.53
CA ASP A 131 5.51 -2.50 -23.21
C ASP A 131 6.93 -2.05 -23.56
N ALA A 132 7.86 -2.26 -22.62
CA ALA A 132 9.27 -2.14 -22.92
C ALA A 132 9.76 -3.41 -23.65
N ASP A 133 10.90 -3.29 -24.34
CA ASP A 133 11.49 -4.39 -25.11
C ASP A 133 11.88 -5.61 -24.25
N ASP A 134 11.88 -5.49 -22.92
CA ASP A 134 12.16 -6.58 -21.98
C ASP A 134 10.97 -7.51 -21.69
N GLY A 135 9.75 -7.12 -22.08
CA GLY A 135 8.53 -7.93 -21.93
C GLY A 135 8.03 -8.13 -20.49
N VAL A 136 8.65 -7.44 -19.52
CA VAL A 136 8.35 -7.53 -18.07
C VAL A 136 8.15 -6.17 -17.42
N SER A 137 8.31 -5.09 -18.18
CA SER A 137 8.06 -3.73 -17.72
C SER A 137 7.32 -2.92 -18.77
N PHE A 138 6.66 -1.86 -18.32
CA PHE A 138 6.17 -0.82 -19.20
C PHE A 138 6.99 0.45 -19.04
N ILE A 139 7.03 1.26 -20.09
CA ILE A 139 7.74 2.52 -20.12
C ILE A 139 6.88 3.62 -20.74
N VAL A 140 7.08 4.83 -20.25
CA VAL A 140 6.58 6.06 -20.87
C VAL A 140 7.68 7.10 -20.88
N SER A 141 7.84 7.76 -22.03
CA SER A 141 8.75 8.89 -22.22
C SER A 141 7.94 10.11 -22.60
N ASP A 142 7.81 11.06 -21.67
CA ASP A 142 6.99 12.24 -21.81
C ASP A 142 7.66 13.44 -21.15
N ARG A 143 7.71 14.56 -21.87
CA ARG A 143 8.32 15.80 -21.36
C ARG A 143 7.59 16.36 -20.14
N ARG A 144 6.29 16.07 -19.97
CA ARG A 144 5.51 16.47 -18.79
C ARG A 144 6.11 15.91 -17.49
N LEU A 145 6.65 14.69 -17.52
CA LEU A 145 7.31 14.05 -16.36
C LEU A 145 8.60 14.75 -15.93
N GLN A 146 9.12 15.72 -16.69
CA GLN A 146 10.24 16.55 -16.24
C GLN A 146 9.79 17.59 -15.20
N LEU A 147 8.52 18.02 -15.27
CA LEU A 147 7.92 19.05 -14.44
C LEU A 147 7.01 18.44 -13.36
N GLU A 148 6.13 17.54 -13.77
CA GLU A 148 5.19 16.84 -12.90
C GLU A 148 5.76 15.48 -12.48
N ARG A 149 6.16 15.38 -11.21
CA ARG A 149 6.67 14.13 -10.61
C ARG A 149 5.74 13.51 -9.58
N ASP A 150 4.55 14.10 -9.40
CA ASP A 150 3.43 13.57 -8.63
C ASP A 150 2.31 13.25 -9.63
N PHE A 151 1.97 11.98 -9.74
CA PHE A 151 0.99 11.45 -10.70
C PHE A 151 0.51 10.08 -10.21
N HIS A 152 -0.52 9.55 -10.84
CA HIS A 152 -0.95 8.17 -10.59
C HIS A 152 -1.00 7.37 -11.87
N ILE A 153 -0.90 6.06 -11.74
CA ILE A 153 -1.26 5.15 -12.82
C ILE A 153 -2.61 4.52 -12.54
N ARG A 154 -3.26 4.10 -13.62
CA ARG A 154 -4.43 3.23 -13.59
C ARG A 154 -4.13 1.98 -14.40
N ILE A 155 -4.33 0.81 -13.80
CA ILE A 155 -3.93 -0.47 -14.38
C ILE A 155 -5.07 -1.50 -14.29
N ARG A 156 -5.20 -2.30 -15.34
CA ARG A 156 -5.90 -3.59 -15.32
C ARG A 156 -4.86 -4.68 -15.39
N PHE A 157 -4.97 -5.70 -14.52
CA PHE A 157 -4.11 -6.87 -14.52
C PHE A 157 -4.65 -8.04 -15.37
N LYS A 158 -5.94 -7.98 -15.72
CA LYS A 158 -6.63 -8.94 -16.60
C LYS A 158 -7.28 -8.21 -17.77
N GLN A 159 -7.38 -8.86 -18.92
CA GLN A 159 -8.00 -8.27 -20.12
C GLN A 159 -9.48 -7.92 -19.94
N ASP A 160 -10.21 -8.68 -19.12
CA ASP A 160 -11.63 -8.51 -18.84
C ASP A 160 -11.93 -7.77 -17.53
N GLN A 161 -10.89 -7.28 -16.84
CA GLN A 161 -11.05 -6.51 -15.61
C GLN A 161 -11.79 -5.21 -15.91
N LYS A 162 -12.93 -4.99 -15.24
CA LYS A 162 -13.75 -3.79 -15.45
C LYS A 162 -13.18 -2.56 -14.75
N GLU A 163 -12.78 -2.74 -13.50
CA GLU A 163 -12.24 -1.68 -12.65
C GLU A 163 -10.74 -1.56 -12.85
N GLU A 164 -10.20 -0.35 -12.77
CA GLU A 164 -8.76 -0.11 -12.78
C GLU A 164 -8.26 0.09 -11.36
N ASP A 165 -7.16 -0.58 -11.01
CA ASP A 165 -6.44 -0.29 -9.78
C ASP A 165 -5.65 1.02 -9.96
N ARG A 166 -5.61 1.83 -8.90
CA ARG A 166 -4.94 3.13 -8.84
C ARG A 166 -3.71 3.03 -7.97
N PHE A 167 -2.60 3.59 -8.44
CA PHE A 167 -1.37 3.73 -7.66
C PHE A 167 -0.77 5.11 -7.85
N ASP A 168 -0.65 5.86 -6.75
CA ASP A 168 -0.12 7.22 -6.69
C ASP A 168 1.39 7.20 -6.42
N PHE A 169 2.16 7.90 -7.26
CA PHE A 169 3.62 7.97 -7.19
C PHE A 169 4.07 9.42 -7.05
N ALA A 170 5.03 9.68 -6.16
CA ALA A 170 5.77 10.94 -6.14
C ALA A 170 7.29 10.73 -6.08
N PHE A 171 8.01 11.27 -7.06
CA PHE A 171 9.47 11.16 -7.16
C PHE A 171 10.17 12.47 -6.81
N TYR A 172 10.88 12.49 -5.67
CA TYR A 172 11.72 13.62 -5.25
C TYR A 172 13.17 13.53 -5.74
N ALA A 173 13.57 12.34 -6.19
CA ALA A 173 14.87 12.05 -6.79
C ALA A 173 14.69 11.00 -7.90
N TYR A 174 15.68 10.87 -8.78
CA TYR A 174 15.68 9.82 -9.80
C TYR A 174 16.05 8.47 -9.19
N SER A 175 15.38 7.42 -9.65
CA SER A 175 15.61 6.03 -9.22
C SER A 175 16.98 5.55 -9.69
N GLN A 176 17.70 4.82 -8.83
CA GLN A 176 18.98 4.22 -9.15
C GLN A 176 18.78 2.80 -9.66
N THR A 177 18.60 2.64 -10.97
CA THR A 177 18.27 1.33 -11.58
C THR A 177 19.48 0.43 -11.82
N ASP A 178 20.70 0.94 -11.65
CA ASP A 178 21.95 0.21 -11.93
C ASP A 178 22.37 -0.76 -10.81
N ASN A 179 21.64 -0.77 -9.69
CA ASN A 179 21.79 -1.75 -8.60
C ASN A 179 20.49 -2.57 -8.47
N PRO A 180 20.39 -3.76 -9.07
CA PRO A 180 19.28 -4.70 -8.84
C PRO A 180 19.29 -5.32 -7.42
N SER A 181 20.10 -4.78 -6.52
CA SER A 181 19.99 -4.97 -5.08
C SER A 181 19.82 -3.61 -4.46
N GLY A 182 18.55 -3.18 -4.38
CA GLY A 182 18.13 -1.97 -3.69
C GLY A 182 18.30 -2.11 -2.19
N ALA A 183 19.54 -2.13 -1.70
CA ALA A 183 19.84 -1.60 -0.39
C ALA A 183 19.56 -0.08 -0.45
N LEU A 184 18.29 0.31 -0.32
CA LEU A 184 18.00 1.60 0.29
C LEU A 184 18.70 1.62 1.66
N PRO A 185 19.15 2.79 2.16
CA PRO A 185 19.55 2.88 3.54
C PRO A 185 18.38 2.31 4.36
N THR A 186 18.65 1.22 5.04
CA THR A 186 17.77 0.68 6.07
C THR A 186 17.62 1.79 7.08
N ASN A 187 16.64 2.67 6.86
CA ASN A 187 15.98 3.37 7.95
C ASN A 187 15.06 2.37 8.65
N THR A 188 15.55 1.16 8.90
CA THR A 188 15.21 0.32 10.03
C THR A 188 15.80 0.98 11.27
N SER A 189 15.46 2.24 11.50
CA SER A 189 15.30 2.67 12.87
C SER A 189 13.96 2.07 13.30
N THR A 190 13.98 0.77 13.62
CA THR A 190 13.07 0.19 14.60
C THR A 190 13.40 0.83 15.94
N ALA A 191 13.16 2.15 16.04
CA ALA A 191 13.04 2.80 17.32
C ALA A 191 11.85 2.09 17.95
N THR A 192 12.13 1.26 18.95
CA THR A 192 11.08 0.61 19.73
C THR A 192 10.13 1.71 20.19
N LEU A 193 8.83 1.55 19.89
CA LEU A 193 7.82 2.48 20.37
C LEU A 193 7.89 2.54 21.89
N ILE A 194 8.26 3.69 22.43
CA ILE A 194 8.23 3.95 23.85
C ILE A 194 6.81 4.42 24.17
N ILE A 195 6.05 3.59 24.88
CA ILE A 195 4.71 3.92 25.36
C ILE A 195 4.86 4.69 26.67
N PRO A 196 4.46 5.98 26.74
CA PRO A 196 4.53 6.76 27.97
C PRO A 196 3.50 6.30 29.01
N ASP A 197 3.80 6.52 30.29
CA ASP A 197 2.92 6.09 31.40
C ASP A 197 1.81 7.10 31.76
N SER A 198 1.86 8.34 31.24
CA SER A 198 0.87 9.38 31.56
C SER A 198 -0.09 9.67 30.40
N PRO A 199 -1.38 9.94 30.67
CA PRO A 199 -2.37 10.27 29.64
C PRO A 199 -1.96 11.44 28.74
N GLU A 200 -1.37 12.48 29.33
CA GLU A 200 -0.94 13.68 28.61
C GLU A 200 0.24 13.38 27.68
N ALA A 201 1.19 12.55 28.13
CA ALA A 201 2.33 12.14 27.33
C ALA A 201 1.91 11.18 26.19
N LEU A 202 0.98 10.27 26.44
CA LEU A 202 0.36 9.40 25.42
C LEU A 202 -0.31 10.23 24.33
N LEU A 203 -1.11 11.23 24.71
CA LEU A 203 -1.79 12.11 23.76
C LEU A 203 -0.79 12.96 22.95
N SER A 204 0.26 13.49 23.58
CA SER A 204 1.31 14.25 22.89
C SER A 204 2.03 13.38 21.86
N ALA A 205 2.47 12.17 22.26
CA ALA A 205 3.13 11.24 21.37
C ALA A 205 2.22 10.86 20.19
N MET A 206 0.92 10.66 20.43
CA MET A 206 -0.06 10.32 19.41
C MET A 206 -0.24 11.46 18.39
N LEU A 207 -0.30 12.71 18.84
CA LEU A 207 -0.38 13.89 17.97
C LEU A 207 0.83 13.97 17.01
N GLU A 208 2.04 13.73 17.51
CA GLU A 208 3.25 13.68 16.67
C GLU A 208 3.14 12.62 15.56
N ARG A 209 2.54 11.45 15.86
CA ARG A 209 2.38 10.37 14.87
C ARG A 209 1.34 10.76 13.82
N VAL A 210 0.22 11.35 14.24
CA VAL A 210 -0.80 11.86 13.31
C VAL A 210 -0.23 12.95 12.39
N GLU A 211 0.57 13.88 12.92
CA GLU A 211 1.26 14.89 12.11
C GLU A 211 2.24 14.25 11.11
N LYS A 212 2.96 13.20 11.53
CA LYS A 212 3.85 12.44 10.65
C LYS A 212 3.08 11.73 9.53
N VAL A 213 1.95 11.08 9.83
CA VAL A 213 1.08 10.46 8.82
C VAL A 213 0.61 11.51 7.82
N GLU A 214 0.13 12.67 8.29
CA GLU A 214 -0.32 13.76 7.41
C GLU A 214 0.79 14.22 6.45
N MET A 215 1.99 14.41 7.00
CA MET A 215 3.15 14.84 6.22
C MET A 215 3.55 13.83 5.15
N LEU A 216 3.50 12.53 5.46
CA LEU A 216 3.80 11.46 4.52
C LEU A 216 2.75 11.39 3.40
N ILE A 217 1.46 11.49 3.72
CA ILE A 217 0.37 11.52 2.74
C ILE A 217 0.49 12.73 1.82
N LYS A 218 0.73 13.93 2.39
CA LYS A 218 0.96 15.16 1.61
C LYS A 218 2.13 15.02 0.63
N ARG A 219 3.12 14.20 0.98
CA ARG A 219 4.30 13.92 0.14
C ARG A 219 4.13 12.68 -0.74
N SER A 220 2.96 12.05 -0.78
CA SER A 220 2.69 10.78 -1.47
C SER A 220 3.70 9.67 -1.10
N ARG A 221 4.25 9.68 0.12
CA ARG A 221 5.12 8.60 0.67
C ARG A 221 4.26 7.54 1.35
N LEU A 222 3.42 6.89 0.55
CA LEU A 222 2.32 6.04 1.04
C LEU A 222 2.81 4.75 1.70
N ASN A 223 3.87 4.13 1.19
CA ASN A 223 4.49 2.93 1.76
C ASN A 223 5.16 3.14 3.14
N GLU A 224 5.15 4.36 3.68
CA GLU A 224 5.73 4.69 4.99
C GLU A 224 4.68 5.12 6.01
N ILE A 225 3.40 5.23 5.62
CA ILE A 225 2.35 5.72 6.52
C ILE A 225 1.95 4.69 7.58
N TYR A 226 2.14 3.40 7.30
CA TYR A 226 1.71 2.31 8.18
C TYR A 226 2.33 2.40 9.56
N LEU A 227 3.64 2.65 9.64
CA LEU A 227 4.37 2.65 10.92
C LEU A 227 3.82 3.70 11.89
N PRO A 228 3.82 5.00 11.56
CA PRO A 228 3.25 6.00 12.46
C PRO A 228 1.74 5.82 12.69
N ALA A 229 0.99 5.27 11.73
CA ALA A 229 -0.45 4.99 11.91
C ALA A 229 -0.69 3.88 12.95
N LEU A 230 0.08 2.78 12.90
CA LEU A 230 0.00 1.69 13.87
C LEU A 230 0.53 2.11 15.24
N GLU A 231 1.58 2.91 15.30
CA GLU A 231 2.04 3.52 16.56
C GLU A 231 0.95 4.39 17.20
N ALA A 232 0.24 5.22 16.40
CA ALA A 232 -0.87 6.04 16.91
C ALA A 232 -2.01 5.18 17.47
N LYS A 233 -2.31 4.04 16.84
CA LYS A 233 -3.26 3.04 17.35
C LYS A 233 -2.79 2.47 18.68
N ASP A 234 -1.55 2.04 18.80
CA ASP A 234 -1.02 1.44 20.03
C ASP A 234 -1.04 2.45 21.20
N LEU A 235 -0.69 3.71 20.93
CA LEU A 235 -0.80 4.81 21.91
C LEU A 235 -2.26 5.08 22.32
N ALA A 236 -3.21 4.99 21.38
CA ALA A 236 -4.63 5.16 21.66
C ALA A 236 -5.21 4.03 22.51
N LEU A 237 -4.77 2.79 22.27
CA LEU A 237 -5.13 1.63 23.09
C LEU A 237 -4.58 1.76 24.51
N ALA A 238 -3.30 2.12 24.65
CA ALA A 238 -2.68 2.35 25.96
C ALA A 238 -3.39 3.46 26.75
N LEU A 239 -3.82 4.53 26.07
CA LEU A 239 -4.60 5.61 26.70
C LEU A 239 -5.99 5.14 27.18
N ALA A 240 -6.65 4.21 26.48
CA ALA A 240 -7.91 3.64 26.96
C ALA A 240 -7.72 2.65 28.12
N GLU A 241 -6.59 1.96 28.19
CA GLU A 241 -6.26 1.08 29.31
C GLU A 241 -5.94 1.87 30.58
N ASN A 242 -5.26 3.01 30.44
CA ASN A 242 -4.95 3.93 31.54
C ASN A 242 -5.42 5.36 31.23
N PRO A 243 -6.74 5.63 31.30
CA PRO A 243 -7.31 6.91 30.93
C PRO A 243 -7.20 7.96 32.05
N GLY A 244 -6.76 7.55 33.25
CA GLY A 244 -6.73 8.35 34.47
C GLY A 244 -8.08 8.41 35.21
N ASP A 245 -8.04 8.86 36.46
CA ASP A 245 -9.15 8.65 37.41
C ASP A 245 -10.29 9.68 37.36
N THR A 246 -10.25 10.64 36.44
CA THR A 246 -11.14 11.83 36.51
C THR A 246 -12.18 11.92 35.39
N LEU A 247 -12.31 10.89 34.56
CA LEU A 247 -13.20 10.92 33.40
C LEU A 247 -14.62 10.54 33.81
N ASP A 248 -15.60 11.36 33.40
CA ASP A 248 -17.01 11.00 33.52
C ASP A 248 -17.44 9.96 32.45
N GLU A 249 -18.67 9.46 32.56
CA GLU A 249 -19.21 8.44 31.66
C GLU A 249 -19.30 8.92 30.20
N GLU A 250 -19.60 10.20 29.95
CA GLU A 250 -19.69 10.77 28.60
C GLU A 250 -18.30 10.88 27.96
N GLN A 251 -17.31 11.32 28.74
CA GLN A 251 -15.92 11.40 28.33
C GLN A 251 -15.35 10.02 28.05
N MET A 252 -15.65 9.02 28.91
CA MET A 252 -15.22 7.64 28.71
C MET A 252 -15.83 7.03 27.44
N ASN A 253 -17.12 7.26 27.18
CA ASN A 253 -17.76 6.83 25.93
C ASN A 253 -17.16 7.50 24.70
N THR A 254 -16.86 8.80 24.79
CA THR A 254 -16.19 9.56 23.72
C THR A 254 -14.78 9.02 23.45
N LEU A 255 -14.03 8.69 24.51
CA LEU A 255 -12.70 8.08 24.41
C LEU A 255 -12.77 6.74 23.68
N ASN A 256 -13.66 5.84 24.11
CA ASN A 256 -13.82 4.50 23.52
C ASN A 256 -14.20 4.56 22.04
N HIS A 257 -15.10 5.48 21.66
CA HIS A 257 -15.43 5.71 20.25
C HIS A 257 -14.24 6.25 19.45
N ALA A 258 -13.48 7.19 20.01
CA ALA A 258 -12.28 7.71 19.36
C ALA A 258 -11.21 6.62 19.15
N VAL A 259 -10.96 5.77 20.15
CA VAL A 259 -10.03 4.63 20.02
C VAL A 259 -10.47 3.70 18.91
N LYS A 260 -11.76 3.35 18.84
CA LYS A 260 -12.30 2.48 17.79
C LYS A 260 -12.08 3.06 16.39
N ASP A 261 -12.31 4.36 16.22
CA ASP A 261 -12.11 5.05 14.95
C ASP A 261 -10.62 5.09 14.56
N ILE A 262 -9.73 5.42 15.49
CA ILE A 262 -8.28 5.44 15.28
C ILE A 262 -7.79 4.04 14.89
N THR A 263 -8.22 2.99 15.59
CA THR A 263 -7.82 1.61 15.29
C THR A 263 -8.25 1.19 13.90
N LYS A 264 -9.52 1.43 13.52
CA LYS A 264 -9.99 1.12 12.17
C LYS A 264 -9.26 1.92 11.10
N ALA A 265 -9.01 3.19 11.36
CA ALA A 265 -8.29 4.06 10.44
C ALA A 265 -6.83 3.63 10.28
N ALA A 266 -6.16 3.20 11.35
CA ALA A 266 -4.78 2.72 11.30
C ALA A 266 -4.63 1.49 10.39
N TRP A 267 -5.48 0.48 10.55
CA TRP A 267 -5.48 -0.70 9.68
C TRP A 267 -5.83 -0.37 8.22
N ARG A 268 -6.70 0.62 8.00
CA ARG A 268 -7.00 1.11 6.65
C ARG A 268 -5.82 1.86 6.04
N LEU A 269 -5.12 2.67 6.82
CA LEU A 269 -3.93 3.40 6.36
C LEU A 269 -2.79 2.45 6.01
N ASP A 270 -2.62 1.39 6.79
CA ASP A 270 -1.71 0.28 6.46
C ASP A 270 -2.04 -0.29 5.07
N ALA A 271 -3.26 -0.82 4.89
CA ALA A 271 -3.70 -1.39 3.63
C ALA A 271 -3.64 -0.40 2.44
N PHE A 272 -4.15 0.83 2.61
CA PHE A 272 -4.16 1.82 1.53
C PHE A 272 -2.77 2.41 1.24
N GLY A 273 -1.86 2.38 2.22
CA GLY A 273 -0.45 2.70 2.02
C GLY A 273 0.23 1.70 1.10
N ASP A 274 0.00 0.41 1.35
CA ASP A 274 0.49 -0.69 0.52
C ASP A 274 -0.14 -0.67 -0.88
N PHE A 275 -1.43 -0.35 -0.98
CA PHE A 275 -2.13 -0.22 -2.26
C PHE A 275 -1.74 1.03 -3.05
N GLY A 276 -0.95 1.95 -2.47
CA GLY A 276 -0.61 3.20 -3.12
C GLY A 276 -1.81 4.09 -3.44
N ASP A 277 -2.94 3.94 -2.74
CA ASP A 277 -4.19 4.68 -3.01
C ASP A 277 -4.26 5.94 -2.13
N LYS A 278 -3.77 7.07 -2.66
CA LYS A 278 -3.68 8.32 -1.90
C LYS A 278 -5.07 8.83 -1.46
N PRO A 279 -6.10 8.89 -2.33
CA PRO A 279 -7.44 9.33 -1.90
C PRO A 279 -8.04 8.47 -0.77
N ALA A 280 -7.87 7.14 -0.83
CA ALA A 280 -8.35 6.26 0.23
C ALA A 280 -7.56 6.43 1.55
N ALA A 281 -6.25 6.65 1.44
CA ALA A 281 -5.39 7.00 2.59
C ALA A 281 -5.81 8.34 3.21
N GLU A 282 -6.04 9.38 2.41
CA GLU A 282 -6.51 10.70 2.88
C GLU A 282 -7.85 10.61 3.62
N SER A 283 -8.81 9.88 3.06
CA SER A 283 -10.12 9.65 3.70
C SER A 283 -9.98 8.92 5.05
N SER A 284 -9.13 7.90 5.11
CA SER A 284 -8.86 7.15 6.35
C SER A 284 -8.11 7.99 7.37
N PHE A 285 -7.16 8.81 6.93
CA PHE A 285 -6.44 9.75 7.78
C PHE A 285 -7.38 10.76 8.43
N LYS A 286 -8.38 11.28 7.69
CA LYS A 286 -9.38 12.19 8.26
C LYS A 286 -10.12 11.55 9.44
N VAL A 287 -10.48 10.26 9.35
CA VAL A 287 -11.12 9.53 10.46
C VAL A 287 -10.19 9.44 11.68
N MET A 288 -8.92 9.11 11.47
CA MET A 288 -7.90 9.08 12.53
C MET A 288 -7.73 10.45 13.20
N ALA A 289 -7.54 11.50 12.39
CA ALA A 289 -7.35 12.87 12.86
C ALA A 289 -8.58 13.39 13.64
N ASP A 290 -9.79 13.11 13.16
CA ASP A 290 -11.04 13.43 13.85
C ASP A 290 -11.13 12.68 15.20
N GLY A 291 -10.69 11.42 15.26
CA GLY A 291 -10.59 10.63 16.49
C GLY A 291 -9.64 11.25 17.53
N VAL A 292 -8.42 11.56 17.13
CA VAL A 292 -7.42 12.19 18.01
C VAL A 292 -7.85 13.60 18.44
N ALA A 293 -8.49 14.37 17.56
CA ALA A 293 -9.04 15.68 17.91
C ALA A 293 -10.15 15.59 18.98
N ARG A 294 -10.97 14.52 18.97
CA ARG A 294 -11.95 14.27 20.04
C ARG A 294 -11.26 13.92 21.35
N MET A 295 -10.26 13.04 21.34
CA MET A 295 -9.45 12.74 22.54
C MET A 295 -8.82 14.01 23.12
N ARG A 296 -8.23 14.83 22.26
CA ARG A 296 -7.60 16.09 22.67
C ARG A 296 -8.56 17.01 23.42
N LYS A 297 -9.83 17.07 23.03
CA LYS A 297 -10.85 17.88 23.72
C LYS A 297 -11.19 17.35 25.13
N ILE A 298 -11.03 16.05 25.37
CA ILE A 298 -11.24 15.45 26.69
C ILE A 298 -10.14 15.94 27.65
N TYR A 299 -8.88 15.85 27.23
CA TYR A 299 -7.73 16.15 28.11
C TYR A 299 -7.31 17.63 28.16
N LEU A 300 -7.61 18.44 27.13
CA LEU A 300 -7.38 19.90 27.16
C LEU A 300 -8.44 20.69 27.97
N ARG A 301 -9.51 20.03 28.43
CA ARG A 301 -10.50 20.64 29.33
C ARG A 301 -10.11 20.52 30.82
N ARG A 302 -8.92 19.97 31.10
CA ARG A 302 -8.30 19.96 32.43
C ARG A 302 -7.50 21.23 32.70
#